data_AF-X6NMA2-F1
#
_entry.id   AF-X6NMA2-F1
#
_cell.length_a   1.000
_cell.length_b   1.000
_cell.length_c   1.000
_cell.angle_alpha   90.00
_cell.angle_beta   90.00
_cell.angle_gamma   90.00
#
_symmetry.space_group_name_H-M   'P 1'
#
loop_
_entity.id
_entity.type
_entity.pdbx_description
1 polymer ?
#
loop_
_entity_poly.entity_id
_entity_poly.type
_entity_poly.pdbx_seq_one_letter_code
_entity_poly.pdbx_strand_id
1 'polypeptide(L)'
;FLFSGNEDAANNFARGHYTIGKQIIDKVNDRLRKLADCCDNVMGFIMTHSVGGGTGSGLGALILERLAVDYRKKPKVGFPIYPSNTLSTSVVEPYNALLVTHWLLDHTEVALILDNEGTYNLCQRKLHITKPDVTNVNRLFAKVISSMTASLRFSGELNVDLNEYQTGLVPFPRLHFMTTGISPIVSKMDVNTAPYDVQTITDECFKPTNWLIQYDTFDPKEDKYMSITLNYRGNVTSKEANTTVQWLKKNDKVRLVEWCPTGFKIGLNDVPAAILEQDDMGAFSKNAIMIANNTGISRVFSKRIAQKYDLMYSQRAFVHWYVGEGMEEGEFAEAREDLGFLEKDYLDVLSEQPADDIADDDDADADAGGDYF
;
A
#
# COMPACT_ATOMS: atom_id res chain seq x y z
N PHE A 1 15.74 -17.19 -10.40
CA PHE A 1 16.32 -16.91 -11.74
C PHE A 1 16.68 -15.45 -11.80
N LEU A 2 17.79 -15.11 -12.46
CA LEU A 2 18.21 -13.72 -12.64
C LEU A 2 18.10 -13.39 -14.14
N PHE A 3 17.27 -12.40 -14.45
CA PHE A 3 17.12 -11.88 -15.80
C PHE A 3 17.70 -10.48 -15.88
N SER A 4 18.47 -10.24 -16.93
CA SER A 4 19.00 -8.93 -17.28
C SER A 4 18.80 -8.70 -18.77
N GLY A 5 18.30 -7.52 -19.11
CA GLY A 5 18.36 -7.00 -20.48
C GLY A 5 19.75 -6.43 -20.78
N ASN A 6 19.99 -6.10 -22.04
CA ASN A 6 21.21 -5.40 -22.46
C ASN A 6 21.06 -3.87 -22.34
N GLU A 7 19.84 -3.37 -22.51
CA GLU A 7 19.48 -1.96 -22.42
C GLU A 7 18.49 -1.74 -21.28
N ASP A 8 18.59 -0.59 -20.63
CA ASP A 8 17.60 -0.15 -19.66
C ASP A 8 16.47 0.66 -20.32
N ALA A 9 15.45 0.98 -19.53
CA ALA A 9 14.35 1.82 -19.96
C ALA A 9 14.64 3.33 -19.83
N ALA A 10 15.86 3.74 -19.45
CA ALA A 10 16.30 5.13 -19.34
C ALA A 10 15.30 6.10 -18.67
N ASN A 11 14.69 5.67 -17.55
CA ASN A 11 13.63 6.43 -16.84
C ASN A 11 12.40 6.80 -17.69
N ASN A 12 12.09 6.03 -18.72
CA ASN A 12 10.95 6.23 -19.59
C ASN A 12 9.99 5.03 -19.50
N PHE A 13 8.77 5.27 -19.02
CA PHE A 13 7.69 4.27 -18.97
C PHE A 13 7.45 3.62 -20.33
N ALA A 14 7.38 4.41 -21.41
CA ALA A 14 7.08 3.90 -22.74
C ALA A 14 8.15 2.93 -23.24
N ARG A 15 9.44 3.18 -22.94
CA ARG A 15 10.51 2.21 -23.22
C ARG A 15 10.30 0.90 -22.47
N GLY A 16 9.96 1.01 -21.19
CA GLY A 16 9.71 -0.13 -20.32
C GLY A 16 8.49 -0.94 -20.73
N HIS A 17 7.45 -0.30 -21.27
CA HIS A 17 6.18 -0.94 -21.59
C HIS A 17 6.07 -1.36 -23.07
N TYR A 18 6.40 -0.46 -24.00
CA TYR A 18 6.14 -0.63 -25.43
C TYR A 18 7.32 -1.17 -26.24
N THR A 19 8.56 -0.79 -25.93
CA THR A 19 9.72 -1.17 -26.75
C THR A 19 10.57 -2.26 -26.11
N ILE A 20 11.43 -1.90 -25.16
CA ILE A 20 12.38 -2.83 -24.51
C ILE A 20 11.63 -3.89 -23.70
N GLY A 21 10.53 -3.53 -23.03
CA GLY A 21 9.73 -4.47 -22.25
C GLY A 21 9.15 -5.62 -23.06
N LYS A 22 8.63 -5.32 -24.26
CA LYS A 22 8.07 -6.34 -25.15
C LYS A 22 9.11 -7.36 -25.62
N GLN A 23 10.38 -6.98 -25.67
CA GLN A 23 11.45 -7.91 -26.06
C GLN A 23 11.78 -8.94 -24.97
N ILE A 24 11.51 -8.62 -23.70
CA ILE A 24 11.86 -9.49 -22.55
C ILE A 24 10.65 -10.20 -21.94
N ILE A 25 9.43 -9.67 -22.12
CA ILE A 25 8.22 -10.16 -21.44
C ILE A 25 7.95 -11.65 -21.68
N ASP A 26 8.15 -12.14 -22.91
CA ASP A 26 7.92 -13.56 -23.22
C ASP A 26 8.86 -14.48 -22.42
N LYS A 27 10.11 -14.05 -22.21
CA LYS A 27 11.08 -14.79 -21.38
C LYS A 27 10.69 -14.76 -19.91
N VAL A 28 10.17 -13.63 -19.43
CA VAL A 28 9.66 -13.49 -18.07
C VAL A 28 8.46 -14.42 -17.86
N ASN A 29 7.49 -14.40 -18.78
CA ASN A 29 6.28 -15.23 -18.73
C ASN A 29 6.58 -16.73 -18.78
N ASP A 30 7.50 -17.17 -19.65
CA ASP A 30 7.91 -18.58 -19.70
C ASP A 30 8.48 -19.07 -18.35
N ARG A 31 9.22 -18.23 -17.64
CA ARG A 31 9.73 -18.60 -16.31
C ARG A 31 8.71 -18.49 -15.21
N LEU A 32 7.86 -17.47 -15.23
CA LEU A 32 6.75 -17.37 -14.28
C LEU A 32 5.85 -18.61 -14.40
N ARG A 33 5.54 -19.05 -15.63
CA ARG A 33 4.82 -20.29 -15.89
C ARG A 33 5.52 -21.51 -15.33
N LYS A 34 6.82 -21.69 -15.61
CA LYS A 34 7.59 -22.81 -15.06
C LYS A 34 7.62 -22.84 -13.52
N LEU A 35 7.67 -21.67 -12.88
CA LEU A 35 7.61 -21.59 -11.42
C LEU A 35 6.22 -21.93 -10.90
N ALA A 36 5.17 -21.45 -11.57
CA ALA A 36 3.78 -21.76 -11.23
C ALA A 36 3.48 -23.26 -11.40
N ASP A 37 3.98 -23.89 -12.46
CA ASP A 37 3.82 -25.33 -12.74
C ASP A 37 4.55 -26.21 -11.70
N CYS A 38 5.60 -25.68 -11.07
CA CYS A 38 6.32 -26.34 -9.97
C CYS A 38 5.61 -26.21 -8.62
N CYS A 39 4.51 -25.45 -8.52
CA CYS A 39 3.74 -25.29 -7.30
C CYS A 39 2.46 -26.13 -7.37
N ASP A 40 2.16 -26.88 -6.30
CA ASP A 40 0.87 -27.60 -6.20
C ASP A 40 -0.33 -26.64 -6.21
N ASN A 41 -0.18 -25.48 -5.56
CA ASN A 41 -1.16 -24.40 -5.59
C ASN A 41 -0.48 -23.04 -5.42
N VAL A 42 -0.48 -22.23 -6.47
CA VAL A 42 -0.01 -20.85 -6.42
C VAL A 42 -1.02 -20.01 -5.62
N MET A 43 -0.59 -19.41 -4.51
CA MET A 43 -1.47 -18.54 -3.72
C MET A 43 -1.72 -17.19 -4.40
N GLY A 44 -0.66 -16.56 -4.91
CA GLY A 44 -0.71 -15.22 -5.50
C GLY A 44 0.67 -14.75 -5.96
N PHE A 45 0.74 -13.52 -6.40
CA PHE A 45 1.98 -12.87 -6.86
C PHE A 45 2.29 -11.66 -5.98
N ILE A 46 3.57 -11.50 -5.66
CA ILE A 46 4.07 -10.33 -4.94
C ILE A 46 5.01 -9.58 -5.87
N MET A 47 4.77 -8.29 -6.04
CA MET A 47 5.56 -7.46 -6.93
C MET A 47 6.10 -6.23 -6.22
N THR A 48 7.43 -6.12 -6.15
CA THR A 48 8.12 -4.91 -5.65
C THR A 48 8.73 -4.19 -6.83
N HIS A 49 8.35 -2.93 -7.03
CA HIS A 49 8.82 -2.14 -8.17
C HIS A 49 8.83 -0.64 -7.82
N SER A 50 9.66 0.13 -8.53
CA SER A 50 9.63 1.59 -8.41
C SER A 50 8.61 2.19 -9.36
N VAL A 51 7.90 3.20 -8.88
CA VAL A 51 6.87 3.92 -9.63
C VAL A 51 7.48 5.02 -10.51
N GLY A 52 8.63 5.57 -10.12
CA GLY A 52 9.30 6.65 -10.85
C GLY A 52 10.27 6.21 -11.95
N GLY A 53 10.78 4.97 -11.93
CA GLY A 53 11.78 4.48 -12.89
C GLY A 53 11.13 3.84 -14.13
N GLY A 54 11.79 3.85 -15.29
CA GLY A 54 11.20 3.36 -16.55
C GLY A 54 10.91 1.85 -16.56
N THR A 55 11.82 1.04 -16.01
CA THR A 55 11.64 -0.42 -15.94
C THR A 55 10.64 -0.81 -14.85
N GLY A 56 10.76 -0.21 -13.66
CA GLY A 56 9.86 -0.49 -12.54
C GLY A 56 8.41 -0.09 -12.84
N SER A 57 8.22 1.00 -13.58
CA SER A 57 6.90 1.48 -14.02
C SER A 57 6.42 0.71 -15.25
N GLY A 58 7.08 0.86 -16.39
CA GLY A 58 6.62 0.36 -17.69
C GLY A 58 6.64 -1.17 -17.82
N LEU A 59 7.80 -1.80 -17.60
CA LEU A 59 7.88 -3.27 -17.63
C LEU A 59 7.09 -3.86 -16.46
N GLY A 60 7.02 -3.13 -15.35
CA GLY A 60 6.21 -3.53 -14.20
C GLY A 60 4.72 -3.66 -14.53
N ALA A 61 4.15 -2.62 -15.15
CA ALA A 61 2.79 -2.60 -15.65
C ALA A 61 2.53 -3.75 -16.65
N LEU A 62 3.46 -3.96 -17.60
CA LEU A 62 3.34 -5.03 -18.58
C LEU A 62 3.34 -6.43 -17.93
N ILE A 63 4.12 -6.65 -16.87
CA ILE A 63 4.10 -7.91 -16.11
C ILE A 63 2.75 -8.08 -15.41
N LEU A 64 2.21 -7.03 -14.80
CA LEU A 64 0.91 -7.08 -14.11
C LEU A 64 -0.24 -7.41 -15.08
N GLU A 65 -0.29 -6.79 -16.25
CA GLU A 65 -1.25 -7.11 -17.31
C GLU A 65 -1.20 -8.61 -17.67
N ARG A 66 0.00 -9.15 -17.90
CA ARG A 66 0.17 -10.57 -18.26
C ARG A 66 -0.26 -11.49 -17.12
N LEU A 67 0.05 -11.13 -15.88
CA LEU A 67 -0.40 -11.86 -14.70
C LEU A 67 -1.92 -11.77 -14.50
N ALA A 68 -2.56 -10.67 -14.88
CA ALA A 68 -4.00 -10.51 -14.83
C ALA A 68 -4.72 -11.37 -15.89
N VAL A 69 -4.10 -11.54 -17.07
CA VAL A 69 -4.60 -12.42 -18.13
C VAL A 69 -4.40 -13.89 -17.80
N ASP A 70 -3.16 -14.30 -17.52
CA ASP A 70 -2.80 -15.72 -17.33
C ASP A 70 -3.29 -16.27 -15.99
N TYR A 71 -3.32 -15.43 -14.94
CA TYR A 71 -3.66 -15.84 -13.56
C TYR A 71 -4.76 -14.94 -12.95
N ARG A 72 -5.88 -14.79 -13.67
CA ARG A 72 -7.01 -13.91 -13.29
C ARG A 72 -7.52 -14.09 -11.85
N LYS A 73 -7.58 -15.32 -11.34
CA LYS A 73 -8.13 -15.61 -10.00
C LYS A 73 -7.12 -15.49 -8.85
N LYS A 74 -5.86 -15.16 -9.15
CA LYS A 74 -4.78 -15.15 -8.16
C LYS A 74 -4.47 -13.69 -7.77
N PRO A 75 -4.51 -13.35 -6.47
CA PRO A 75 -4.23 -11.99 -6.00
C PRO A 75 -2.80 -11.58 -6.32
N LYS A 76 -2.62 -10.30 -6.62
CA LYS A 76 -1.38 -9.61 -6.93
C LYS A 76 -1.22 -8.49 -5.90
N VAL A 77 -0.24 -8.65 -5.03
CA VAL A 77 0.10 -7.66 -4.01
C VAL A 77 1.30 -6.85 -4.47
N GLY A 78 1.11 -5.54 -4.56
CA GLY A 78 2.13 -4.58 -4.94
C GLY A 78 2.83 -3.96 -3.72
N PHE A 79 4.14 -3.80 -3.83
CA PHE A 79 4.95 -2.90 -3.01
C PHE A 79 5.54 -1.78 -3.89
N PRO A 80 4.69 -0.87 -4.39
CA PRO A 80 5.14 0.24 -5.22
C PRO A 80 5.95 1.24 -4.40
N ILE A 81 7.17 1.55 -4.87
CA ILE A 81 8.04 2.55 -4.26
C ILE A 81 7.82 3.90 -4.95
N TYR A 82 7.21 4.83 -4.22
CA TYR A 82 6.88 6.16 -4.70
C TYR A 82 8.09 7.11 -4.63
N PRO A 83 8.25 7.97 -5.65
CA PRO A 83 9.36 8.90 -5.73
C PRO A 83 9.25 10.00 -4.67
N SER A 84 10.41 10.50 -4.24
CA SER A 84 10.54 11.66 -3.36
C SER A 84 10.82 12.91 -4.17
N ASN A 85 10.38 14.07 -3.70
CA ASN A 85 10.71 15.34 -4.35
C ASN A 85 12.17 15.74 -4.13
N THR A 86 12.74 15.36 -2.99
CA THR A 86 14.09 15.75 -2.56
C THR A 86 15.15 14.73 -2.95
N LEU A 87 14.77 13.45 -3.07
CA LEU A 87 15.65 12.34 -3.45
C LEU A 87 15.43 11.88 -4.90
N SER A 88 14.59 12.59 -5.67
CA SER A 88 14.32 12.27 -7.07
C SER A 88 15.61 12.24 -7.88
N THR A 89 15.77 11.19 -8.68
CA THR A 89 16.94 11.04 -9.56
C THR A 89 16.62 11.43 -11.01
N SER A 90 15.33 11.59 -11.32
CA SER A 90 14.85 11.88 -12.68
C SER A 90 13.69 12.87 -12.67
N VAL A 91 13.76 13.83 -13.59
CA VAL A 91 12.77 14.90 -13.74
C VAL A 91 11.40 14.35 -14.21
N VAL A 92 11.40 13.23 -14.93
CA VAL A 92 10.18 12.63 -15.51
C VAL A 92 9.49 11.60 -14.60
N GLU A 93 9.93 11.47 -13.35
CA GLU A 93 9.30 10.57 -12.36
C GLU A 93 7.78 10.80 -12.21
N PRO A 94 7.23 12.05 -12.21
CA PRO A 94 5.79 12.24 -12.11
C PRO A 94 5.02 11.69 -13.31
N TYR A 95 5.59 11.70 -14.52
CA TYR A 95 4.97 11.07 -15.69
C TYR A 95 4.89 9.57 -15.53
N ASN A 96 6.01 8.93 -15.19
CA ASN A 96 6.05 7.49 -14.97
C ASN A 96 5.13 7.07 -13.82
N ALA A 97 5.06 7.89 -12.77
CA ALA A 97 4.24 7.64 -11.60
C ALA A 97 2.75 7.72 -11.91
N LEU A 98 2.33 8.73 -12.66
CA LEU A 98 0.95 8.85 -13.12
C LEU A 98 0.57 7.63 -13.96
N LEU A 99 1.39 7.33 -14.97
CA LEU A 99 1.15 6.21 -15.87
C LEU A 99 1.04 4.93 -15.08
N VAL A 100 2.08 4.45 -14.39
CA VAL A 100 1.97 3.16 -13.69
C VAL A 100 0.82 3.10 -12.66
N THR A 101 0.45 4.22 -12.01
CA THR A 101 -0.69 4.22 -11.09
C THR A 101 -2.00 3.87 -11.81
N HIS A 102 -2.21 4.32 -13.05
CA HIS A 102 -3.35 3.92 -13.89
C HIS A 102 -3.40 2.38 -14.08
N TRP A 103 -2.25 1.73 -14.33
CA TRP A 103 -2.22 0.27 -14.46
C TRP A 103 -2.37 -0.46 -13.12
N LEU A 104 -1.85 0.11 -12.03
CA LEU A 104 -2.01 -0.46 -10.68
C LEU A 104 -3.49 -0.53 -10.29
N LEU A 105 -4.28 0.48 -10.70
CA LEU A 105 -5.73 0.54 -10.41
C LEU A 105 -6.48 -0.70 -10.90
N ASP A 106 -6.11 -1.23 -12.06
CA ASP A 106 -6.83 -2.33 -12.70
C ASP A 106 -6.20 -3.71 -12.47
N HIS A 107 -4.91 -3.75 -12.11
CA HIS A 107 -4.14 -4.99 -12.10
C HIS A 107 -3.45 -5.29 -10.78
N THR A 108 -3.76 -4.57 -9.71
CA THR A 108 -3.36 -4.95 -8.35
C THR A 108 -4.54 -4.96 -7.39
N GLU A 109 -4.60 -5.99 -6.55
CA GLU A 109 -5.66 -6.15 -5.57
C GLU A 109 -5.34 -5.41 -4.26
N VAL A 110 -4.06 -5.31 -3.89
CA VAL A 110 -3.60 -4.58 -2.70
C VAL A 110 -2.24 -3.96 -3.01
N ALA A 111 -2.08 -2.65 -2.82
CA ALA A 111 -0.82 -1.94 -3.04
C ALA A 111 -0.36 -1.24 -1.74
N LEU A 112 0.73 -1.70 -1.15
CA LEU A 112 1.35 -1.04 0.01
C LEU A 112 2.30 0.04 -0.49
N ILE A 113 1.91 1.29 -0.32
CA ILE A 113 2.72 2.42 -0.77
C ILE A 113 3.93 2.57 0.15
N LEU A 114 5.12 2.51 -0.47
CA LEU A 114 6.40 2.73 0.18
C LEU A 114 6.97 4.05 -0.34
N ASP A 115 7.12 5.06 0.51
CA ASP A 115 7.63 6.36 0.10
C ASP A 115 9.09 6.53 0.50
N ASN A 116 9.93 6.89 -0.48
CA ASN A 116 11.33 7.19 -0.24
C ASN A 116 11.51 8.40 0.69
N GLU A 117 10.67 9.44 0.57
CA GLU A 117 10.81 10.65 1.37
C GLU A 117 10.44 10.41 2.84
N GLY A 118 9.26 9.84 3.07
CA GLY A 118 8.79 9.49 4.41
C GLY A 118 9.77 8.57 5.15
N THR A 119 10.29 7.56 4.46
CA THR A 119 11.22 6.59 5.06
C THR A 119 12.60 7.20 5.29
N TYR A 120 13.10 8.04 4.39
CA TYR A 120 14.35 8.77 4.60
C TYR A 120 14.26 9.70 5.81
N ASN A 121 13.17 10.47 5.92
CA ASN A 121 12.92 11.36 7.06
C ASN A 121 12.75 10.59 8.37
N LEU A 122 12.21 9.38 8.32
CA LEU A 122 12.08 8.49 9.46
C LEU A 122 13.45 7.97 9.92
N CYS A 123 14.32 7.54 9.01
CA CYS A 123 15.70 7.18 9.32
C CYS A 123 16.47 8.32 10.01
N GLN A 124 16.32 9.56 9.52
CA GLN A 124 16.97 10.72 10.12
C GLN A 124 16.47 11.01 11.54
N ARG A 125 15.15 11.00 11.73
CA ARG A 125 14.51 11.42 13.00
C ARG A 125 14.57 10.35 14.09
N LYS A 126 14.41 9.07 13.74
CA LYS A 126 14.28 7.96 14.71
C LYS A 126 15.53 7.13 14.90
N LEU A 127 16.34 6.99 13.84
CA LEU A 127 17.57 6.20 13.89
C LEU A 127 18.83 7.06 14.06
N HIS A 128 18.67 8.39 14.06
CA HIS A 128 19.74 9.38 14.18
C HIS A 128 20.79 9.27 13.06
N ILE A 129 20.40 8.81 11.88
CA ILE A 129 21.27 8.69 10.72
C ILE A 129 21.27 10.03 9.98
N THR A 130 22.38 10.76 9.98
CA THR A 130 22.43 12.11 9.39
C THR A 130 22.13 12.13 7.88
N LYS A 131 22.66 11.14 7.14
CA LYS A 131 22.44 10.97 5.70
C LYS A 131 22.15 9.50 5.40
N PRO A 132 20.88 9.07 5.46
CA PRO A 132 20.49 7.72 5.09
C PRO A 132 20.86 7.40 3.65
N ASP A 133 21.31 6.18 3.40
CA ASP A 133 21.49 5.65 2.05
C ASP A 133 20.31 4.76 1.63
N VAL A 134 20.36 4.26 0.40
CA VAL A 134 19.34 3.33 -0.12
C VAL A 134 19.34 2.02 0.68
N THR A 135 20.48 1.62 1.25
CA THR A 135 20.58 0.42 2.10
C THR A 135 19.76 0.57 3.38
N ASN A 136 19.84 1.73 4.05
CA ASN A 136 19.10 2.03 5.27
C ASN A 136 17.60 2.02 5.01
N VAL A 137 17.16 2.70 3.94
CA VAL A 137 15.75 2.75 3.53
C VAL A 137 15.23 1.34 3.19
N ASN A 138 15.99 0.57 2.41
CA ASN A 138 15.62 -0.79 2.02
C ASN A 138 15.53 -1.75 3.20
N ARG A 139 16.34 -1.57 4.26
CA ARG A 139 16.23 -2.39 5.48
C ARG A 139 14.89 -2.20 6.18
N LEU A 140 14.36 -0.97 6.21
CA LEU A 140 13.03 -0.70 6.76
C LEU A 140 11.93 -1.30 5.89
N PHE A 141 11.99 -1.10 4.58
CA PHE A 141 11.06 -1.73 3.64
C PHE A 141 11.07 -3.26 3.75
N ALA A 142 12.25 -3.87 3.83
CA ALA A 142 12.39 -5.32 3.98
C ALA A 142 11.75 -5.84 5.27
N LYS A 143 11.83 -5.10 6.38
CA LYS A 143 11.18 -5.50 7.64
C LYS A 143 9.66 -5.44 7.54
N VAL A 144 9.13 -4.46 6.81
CA VAL A 144 7.70 -4.30 6.56
C VAL A 144 7.16 -5.42 5.69
N ILE A 145 7.81 -5.67 4.56
CA ILE A 145 7.48 -6.78 3.67
C ILE A 145 7.62 -8.11 4.41
N SER A 146 8.66 -8.28 5.23
CA SER A 146 8.86 -9.47 6.05
C SER A 146 7.74 -9.69 7.06
N SER A 147 7.19 -8.62 7.66
CA SER A 147 6.07 -8.73 8.60
C SER A 147 4.76 -9.06 7.91
N MET A 148 4.44 -8.39 6.80
CA MET A 148 3.23 -8.70 6.02
C MET A 148 3.24 -10.15 5.51
N THR A 149 4.40 -10.64 5.06
CA THR A 149 4.55 -12.02 4.57
C THR A 149 4.83 -13.03 5.69
N ALA A 150 4.86 -12.61 6.96
CA ALA A 150 5.19 -13.51 8.06
C ALA A 150 4.11 -14.58 8.27
N SER A 151 2.83 -14.22 8.16
CA SER A 151 1.68 -15.13 8.25
C SER A 151 1.70 -16.21 7.16
N LEU A 152 2.32 -15.93 6.01
CA LEU A 152 2.45 -16.88 4.90
C LEU A 152 3.61 -17.86 5.09
N ARG A 153 4.62 -17.47 5.89
CA ARG A 153 5.88 -18.22 6.05
C ARG A 153 5.97 -19.00 7.35
N PHE A 154 5.23 -18.57 8.37
CA PHE A 154 5.23 -19.18 9.70
C PHE A 154 3.81 -19.51 10.13
N SER A 155 3.68 -20.58 10.90
CA SER A 155 2.44 -20.89 11.60
C SER A 155 2.24 -19.89 12.74
N GLY A 156 1.07 -19.29 12.81
CA GLY A 156 0.65 -18.38 13.87
C GLY A 156 -0.80 -18.68 14.28
N GLU A 157 -1.18 -18.18 15.45
CA GLU A 157 -2.55 -18.36 15.99
C GLU A 157 -3.61 -17.67 15.11
N LEU A 158 -3.25 -16.49 14.57
CA LEU A 158 -4.09 -15.67 13.70
C LEU A 158 -3.29 -15.34 12.43
N ASN A 159 -3.31 -16.26 11.47
CA ASN A 159 -2.68 -16.10 10.19
C ASN A 159 -3.62 -15.42 9.19
N VAL A 160 -3.12 -14.36 8.55
CA VAL A 160 -3.80 -13.66 7.46
C VAL A 160 -3.24 -14.13 6.13
N ASP A 161 -4.09 -14.63 5.23
CA ASP A 161 -3.68 -15.02 3.88
C ASP A 161 -3.73 -13.82 2.89
N LEU A 162 -3.27 -14.03 1.65
CA LEU A 162 -3.28 -12.96 0.64
C LEU A 162 -4.70 -12.52 0.24
N ASN A 163 -5.68 -13.43 0.26
CA ASN A 163 -7.08 -13.12 -0.08
C ASN A 163 -7.78 -12.38 1.07
N GLU A 164 -7.38 -12.64 2.31
CA GLU A 164 -7.85 -12.00 3.52
C GLU A 164 -7.32 -10.59 3.66
N TYR A 165 -6.13 -10.30 3.11
CA TYR A 165 -5.67 -8.93 2.92
C TYR A 165 -6.56 -8.17 1.94
N GLN A 166 -6.90 -8.78 0.79
CA GLN A 166 -7.82 -8.16 -0.17
C GLN A 166 -9.20 -7.92 0.47
N THR A 167 -9.87 -8.98 0.91
CA THR A 167 -11.22 -8.89 1.50
C THR A 167 -11.28 -8.12 2.82
N GLY A 168 -10.14 -8.03 3.53
CA GLY A 168 -10.06 -7.34 4.80
C GLY A 168 -9.74 -5.87 4.71
N LEU A 169 -8.83 -5.48 3.81
CA LEU A 169 -8.33 -4.11 3.72
C LEU A 169 -8.95 -3.29 2.60
N VAL A 170 -9.58 -3.93 1.61
CA VAL A 170 -10.09 -3.28 0.39
C VAL A 170 -11.61 -3.43 0.31
N PRO A 171 -12.38 -2.49 0.87
CA PRO A 171 -13.84 -2.49 0.74
C PRO A 171 -14.29 -2.23 -0.70
N PHE A 172 -13.58 -1.34 -1.40
CA PHE A 172 -13.86 -0.96 -2.78
C PHE A 172 -12.65 -1.29 -3.66
N PRO A 173 -12.82 -2.02 -4.78
CA PRO A 173 -11.69 -2.49 -5.59
C PRO A 173 -10.71 -1.40 -6.05
N ARG A 174 -11.18 -0.17 -6.35
CA ARG A 174 -10.31 0.96 -6.76
C ARG A 174 -9.53 1.58 -5.58
N LEU A 175 -10.01 1.43 -4.35
CA LEU A 175 -9.42 2.02 -3.15
C LEU A 175 -8.50 1.02 -2.43
N HIS A 176 -7.50 0.50 -3.14
CA HIS A 176 -6.62 -0.57 -2.64
C HIS A 176 -5.22 -0.12 -2.25
N PHE A 177 -5.00 1.20 -2.10
CA PHE A 177 -3.73 1.75 -1.67
C PHE A 177 -3.65 1.84 -0.14
N MET A 178 -2.62 1.20 0.42
CA MET A 178 -2.46 1.03 1.86
C MET A 178 -1.33 1.89 2.41
N THR A 179 -1.62 2.51 3.55
CA THR A 179 -0.65 3.22 4.40
C THR A 179 -0.08 2.28 5.44
N THR A 180 1.25 2.30 5.58
CA THR A 180 1.94 1.40 6.49
C THR A 180 2.66 2.17 7.60
N GLY A 181 2.43 1.76 8.84
CA GLY A 181 3.11 2.25 10.05
C GLY A 181 3.86 1.14 10.75
N ILE A 182 5.06 1.45 11.28
CA ILE A 182 5.92 0.48 11.95
C ILE A 182 6.31 0.98 13.34
N SER A 183 6.28 0.09 14.32
CA SER A 183 6.81 0.35 15.67
C SER A 183 7.30 -0.97 16.30
N PRO A 184 8.34 -0.96 17.15
CA PRO A 184 9.18 0.19 17.49
C PRO A 184 10.20 0.53 16.38
N ILE A 185 10.55 1.82 16.28
CA ILE A 185 11.67 2.31 15.47
C ILE A 185 12.61 3.06 16.39
N VAL A 186 13.64 2.37 16.87
CA VAL A 186 14.56 2.86 17.88
C VAL A 186 15.98 2.55 17.44
N SER A 187 16.88 3.52 17.55
CA SER A 187 18.31 3.36 17.30
C SER A 187 18.93 2.37 18.29
N LYS A 188 20.03 1.70 17.91
CA LYS A 188 20.77 0.78 18.81
C LYS A 188 21.20 1.41 20.14
N MET A 189 21.36 2.73 20.19
CA MET A 189 21.74 3.46 21.41
C MET A 189 20.58 3.60 22.42
N ASP A 190 19.35 3.69 21.92
CA ASP A 190 18.17 4.08 22.68
C ASP A 190 17.31 2.87 23.09
N VAL A 191 17.72 1.65 22.75
CA VAL A 191 17.01 0.39 23.00
C VAL A 191 16.71 0.20 24.49
N ASN A 192 17.69 0.45 25.36
CA ASN A 192 17.56 0.15 26.78
C ASN A 192 16.57 1.08 27.52
N THR A 193 16.24 2.23 26.94
CA THR A 193 15.37 3.24 27.55
C THR A 193 13.96 3.27 26.93
N ALA A 194 13.74 2.54 25.83
CA ALA A 194 12.46 2.54 25.14
C ALA A 194 11.40 1.70 25.87
N PRO A 195 10.17 2.20 26.03
CA PRO A 195 9.06 1.39 26.54
C PRO A 195 8.61 0.36 25.48
N TYR A 196 8.54 -0.91 25.87
CA TYR A 196 8.19 -2.05 24.98
C TYR A 196 6.77 -2.60 25.21
N ASP A 197 5.89 -1.81 25.81
CA ASP A 197 4.51 -2.22 26.04
C ASP A 197 3.74 -2.29 24.73
N VAL A 198 2.92 -3.33 24.57
CA VAL A 198 2.12 -3.57 23.35
C VAL A 198 1.24 -2.36 23.04
N GLN A 199 0.69 -1.72 24.08
CA GLN A 199 -0.13 -0.52 23.94
C GLN A 199 0.66 0.66 23.37
N THR A 200 1.86 0.91 23.88
CA THR A 200 2.72 2.03 23.43
C THR A 200 3.21 1.80 21.99
N ILE A 201 3.65 0.58 21.69
CA ILE A 201 4.07 0.18 20.33
C ILE A 201 2.90 0.40 19.36
N THR A 202 1.70 0.00 19.75
CA THR A 202 0.52 0.15 18.87
C THR A 202 0.13 1.61 18.70
N ASP A 203 0.07 2.43 19.77
CA ASP A 203 -0.19 3.88 19.68
C ASP A 203 0.81 4.58 18.76
N GLU A 204 2.08 4.15 18.81
CA GLU A 204 3.12 4.65 17.93
C GLU A 204 2.94 4.29 16.45
N CYS A 205 2.34 3.15 16.11
CA CYS A 205 2.04 2.80 14.71
C CYS A 205 1.05 3.76 14.05
N PHE A 206 0.16 4.37 14.83
CA PHE A 206 -0.86 5.32 14.32
C PHE A 206 -0.35 6.77 14.23
N LYS A 207 0.87 7.05 14.71
CA LYS A 207 1.46 8.39 14.59
C LYS A 207 2.06 8.56 13.19
N PRO A 208 1.73 9.64 12.45
CA PRO A 208 2.31 9.91 11.13
C PRO A 208 3.84 9.98 11.09
N THR A 209 4.47 10.22 12.25
CA THR A 209 5.94 10.22 12.39
C THR A 209 6.59 8.85 12.16
N ASN A 210 5.81 7.77 12.28
CA ASN A 210 6.26 6.38 12.16
C ASN A 210 5.72 5.69 10.89
N TRP A 211 5.11 6.46 9.98
CA TRP A 211 4.62 5.93 8.70
C TRP A 211 5.72 5.91 7.65
N LEU A 212 5.63 4.92 6.76
CA LEU A 212 6.50 4.78 5.59
C LEU A 212 6.02 5.61 4.41
N ILE A 213 4.98 6.40 4.62
CA ILE A 213 4.41 7.33 3.66
C ILE A 213 4.30 8.71 4.30
N GLN A 214 4.76 9.73 3.58
CA GLN A 214 4.60 11.10 4.01
C GLN A 214 3.35 11.70 3.38
N TYR A 215 2.35 11.94 4.23
CA TYR A 215 1.25 12.83 3.89
C TYR A 215 1.70 14.28 4.03
N ASP A 216 1.24 15.15 3.12
CA ASP A 216 1.47 16.59 3.20
C ASP A 216 0.78 17.19 4.44
N THR A 217 -0.48 16.78 4.65
CA THR A 217 -1.30 17.13 5.82
C THR A 217 -2.09 15.90 6.24
N PHE A 218 -2.01 15.56 7.53
CA PHE A 218 -2.85 14.53 8.15
C PHE A 218 -3.70 15.17 9.23
N ASP A 219 -5.02 15.03 9.11
CA ASP A 219 -5.98 15.42 10.13
C ASP A 219 -6.65 14.17 10.71
N PRO A 220 -6.38 13.80 11.97
CA PRO A 220 -7.00 12.64 12.60
C PRO A 220 -8.55 12.66 12.62
N LYS A 221 -9.19 13.83 12.47
CA LYS A 221 -10.66 13.96 12.48
C LYS A 221 -11.27 13.76 11.10
N GLU A 222 -10.65 14.33 10.07
CA GLU A 222 -11.15 14.29 8.68
C GLU A 222 -10.67 13.03 7.95
N ASP A 223 -9.46 12.55 8.25
CA ASP A 223 -8.84 11.41 7.56
C ASP A 223 -9.28 10.08 8.16
N LYS A 224 -10.50 9.66 7.78
CA LYS A 224 -11.10 8.41 8.24
C LYS A 224 -10.35 7.18 7.69
N TYR A 225 -10.31 6.14 8.51
CA TYR A 225 -9.83 4.82 8.14
C TYR A 225 -10.99 3.95 7.68
N MET A 226 -10.84 3.29 6.54
CA MET A 226 -11.81 2.31 6.04
C MET A 226 -11.59 0.93 6.67
N SER A 227 -10.33 0.52 6.76
CA SER A 227 -9.92 -0.75 7.36
C SER A 227 -8.48 -0.69 7.83
N ILE A 228 -8.17 -1.48 8.87
CA ILE A 228 -6.88 -1.53 9.54
C ILE A 228 -6.56 -2.99 9.88
N THR A 229 -5.36 -3.42 9.52
CA THR A 229 -4.77 -4.66 9.99
C THR A 229 -3.54 -4.37 10.83
N LEU A 230 -3.47 -4.94 12.04
CA LEU A 230 -2.33 -4.87 12.94
C LEU A 230 -1.64 -6.22 12.97
N ASN A 231 -0.46 -6.30 12.37
CA ASN A 231 0.39 -7.49 12.37
C ASN A 231 1.40 -7.37 13.51
N TYR A 232 1.20 -8.13 14.58
CA TYR A 232 2.13 -8.23 15.69
C TYR A 232 3.09 -9.40 15.48
N ARG A 233 4.35 -9.21 15.87
CA ARG A 233 5.32 -10.31 15.94
C ARG A 233 6.07 -10.34 17.26
N GLY A 234 6.40 -11.56 17.68
CA GLY A 234 7.08 -11.85 18.94
C GLY A 234 6.09 -12.19 20.05
N ASN A 235 6.49 -11.99 21.31
CA ASN A 235 5.71 -12.40 22.48
C ASN A 235 4.53 -11.44 22.75
N VAL A 236 3.48 -11.50 21.92
CA VAL A 236 2.25 -10.70 22.05
C VAL A 236 1.06 -11.64 22.15
N THR A 237 0.33 -11.57 23.26
CA THR A 237 -0.86 -12.41 23.44
C THR A 237 -2.09 -11.79 22.76
N SER A 238 -3.01 -12.64 22.27
CA SER A 238 -4.28 -12.19 21.70
C SER A 238 -5.08 -11.29 22.66
N LYS A 239 -5.03 -11.57 23.96
CA LYS A 239 -5.68 -10.74 24.99
C LYS A 239 -5.10 -9.32 25.04
N GLU A 240 -3.77 -9.17 25.03
CA GLU A 240 -3.10 -7.87 25.06
C GLU A 240 -3.41 -7.06 23.78
N ALA A 241 -3.37 -7.71 22.61
CA ALA A 241 -3.67 -7.07 21.34
C ALA A 241 -5.13 -6.57 21.30
N ASN A 242 -6.10 -7.40 21.67
CA ASN A 242 -7.51 -7.01 21.71
C ASN A 242 -7.80 -5.90 22.73
N THR A 243 -7.18 -5.95 23.91
CA THR A 243 -7.31 -4.89 24.93
C THR A 243 -6.77 -3.56 24.41
N THR A 244 -5.65 -3.60 23.67
CA THR A 244 -5.04 -2.42 23.05
C THR A 244 -5.92 -1.82 21.96
N VAL A 245 -6.54 -2.65 21.11
CA VAL A 245 -7.48 -2.19 20.07
C VAL A 245 -8.72 -1.53 20.70
N GLN A 246 -9.27 -2.10 21.78
CA GLN A 246 -10.36 -1.47 22.52
C GLN A 246 -9.95 -0.12 23.12
N TRP A 247 -8.73 -0.04 23.65
CA TRP A 247 -8.17 1.22 24.16
C TRP A 247 -8.01 2.28 23.07
N LEU A 248 -7.56 1.92 21.86
CA LEU A 248 -7.45 2.85 20.74
C LEU A 248 -8.81 3.46 20.36
N LYS A 249 -9.84 2.61 20.27
CA LYS A 249 -11.22 3.05 19.98
C LYS A 249 -11.77 3.96 21.08
N LYS A 250 -11.56 3.60 22.35
CA LYS A 250 -12.08 4.36 23.50
C LYS A 250 -11.47 5.77 23.63
N ASN A 251 -10.21 5.93 23.23
CA ASN A 251 -9.49 7.21 23.34
C ASN A 251 -9.51 8.05 22.05
N ASP A 252 -10.38 7.71 21.09
CA ASP A 252 -10.53 8.43 19.81
C ASP A 252 -9.19 8.63 19.08
N LYS A 253 -8.29 7.63 19.18
CA LYS A 253 -6.98 7.66 18.51
C LYS A 253 -7.08 7.37 17.02
N VAL A 254 -8.16 6.73 16.62
CA VAL A 254 -8.43 6.27 15.26
C VAL A 254 -9.90 6.52 14.97
N ARG A 255 -10.17 7.21 13.86
CA ARG A 255 -11.53 7.43 13.37
C ARG A 255 -11.79 6.50 12.19
N LEU A 256 -12.65 5.50 12.40
CA LEU A 256 -13.12 4.63 11.33
C LEU A 256 -14.29 5.30 10.58
N VAL A 257 -14.50 4.89 9.34
CA VAL A 257 -15.75 5.19 8.60
C VAL A 257 -16.96 4.58 9.32
N GLU A 258 -18.11 5.25 9.23
CA GLU A 258 -19.31 4.93 10.01
C GLU A 258 -19.91 3.57 9.62
N TRP A 259 -19.87 3.25 8.33
CA TRP A 259 -20.34 1.97 7.78
C TRP A 259 -19.40 0.77 8.07
N CYS A 260 -18.21 0.99 8.65
CA CYS A 260 -17.27 -0.06 9.04
C CYS A 260 -16.73 0.13 10.48
N PRO A 261 -17.57 -0.03 11.52
CA PRO A 261 -17.17 0.19 12.91
C PRO A 261 -16.21 -0.91 13.45
N THR A 262 -16.16 -2.07 12.79
CA THR A 262 -15.32 -3.24 13.13
C THR A 262 -14.13 -3.42 12.19
N GLY A 263 -13.63 -2.35 11.58
CA GLY A 263 -12.52 -2.41 10.61
C GLY A 263 -11.13 -2.78 11.16
N PHE A 264 -11.02 -3.49 12.29
CA PHE A 264 -9.73 -3.95 12.82
C PHE A 264 -9.56 -5.46 12.61
N LYS A 265 -8.47 -5.86 11.95
CA LYS A 265 -7.97 -7.23 11.92
C LYS A 265 -6.65 -7.32 12.68
N ILE A 266 -6.44 -8.42 13.39
CA ILE A 266 -5.22 -8.66 14.17
C ILE A 266 -4.54 -9.91 13.61
N GLY A 267 -3.28 -9.77 13.18
CA GLY A 267 -2.40 -10.88 12.85
C GLY A 267 -1.40 -11.10 13.99
N LEU A 268 -1.22 -12.35 14.43
CA LEU A 268 -0.30 -12.71 15.50
C LEU A 268 0.71 -13.73 15.01
N ASN A 269 1.99 -13.47 15.29
CA ASN A 269 3.07 -14.38 14.95
C ASN A 269 4.10 -14.46 16.09
N ASP A 270 4.33 -15.66 16.62
CA ASP A 270 5.25 -15.85 17.74
C ASP A 270 6.71 -15.63 17.37
N VAL A 271 7.06 -15.74 16.07
CA VAL A 271 8.43 -15.58 15.59
C VAL A 271 8.79 -14.09 15.54
N PRO A 272 9.73 -13.62 16.37
CA PRO A 272 10.15 -12.22 16.38
C PRO A 272 10.78 -11.82 15.03
N ALA A 273 10.84 -10.51 14.76
CA ALA A 273 11.51 -10.04 13.55
C ALA A 273 13.00 -10.39 13.58
N ALA A 274 13.52 -10.84 12.44
CA ALA A 274 14.93 -11.14 12.29
C ALA A 274 15.77 -9.85 12.43
N ILE A 275 16.90 -10.00 13.12
CA ILE A 275 17.91 -8.95 13.28
C ILE A 275 18.99 -9.18 12.22
N LEU A 276 19.40 -8.10 11.55
CA LEU A 276 20.51 -8.15 10.60
C LEU A 276 21.83 -7.82 11.32
N GLU A 277 22.95 -8.35 10.86
CA GLU A 277 24.26 -8.04 11.46
C GLU A 277 24.56 -6.52 11.43
N GLN A 278 24.25 -5.89 10.30
CA GLN A 278 24.32 -4.45 10.10
C GLN A 278 22.93 -3.80 10.18
N ASP A 279 22.11 -4.18 11.17
CA ASP A 279 20.83 -3.50 11.38
C ASP A 279 21.04 -2.06 11.86
N ASP A 280 20.23 -1.14 11.37
CA ASP A 280 20.21 0.24 11.86
C ASP A 280 19.33 0.37 13.12
N MET A 281 18.36 -0.53 13.24
CA MET A 281 17.46 -0.59 14.39
C MET A 281 18.04 -1.46 15.51
N GLY A 282 17.63 -1.11 16.72
CA GLY A 282 17.81 -1.96 17.89
C GLY A 282 17.08 -3.28 17.79
N ALA A 283 17.56 -4.28 18.55
CA ALA A 283 16.82 -5.52 18.73
C ALA A 283 15.54 -5.26 19.55
N PHE A 284 14.43 -5.85 19.14
CA PHE A 284 13.17 -5.79 19.87
C PHE A 284 12.53 -7.17 19.94
N SER A 285 11.95 -7.50 21.10
CA SER A 285 11.25 -8.76 21.35
C SER A 285 9.81 -8.76 20.81
N LYS A 286 9.23 -7.57 20.61
CA LYS A 286 7.88 -7.36 20.10
C LYS A 286 7.91 -6.26 19.03
N ASN A 287 7.13 -6.43 17.97
CA ASN A 287 6.86 -5.38 17.00
C ASN A 287 5.41 -5.39 16.56
N ALA A 288 4.96 -4.26 16.03
CA ALA A 288 3.68 -4.12 15.38
C ALA A 288 3.87 -3.40 14.03
N ILE A 289 3.18 -3.89 13.02
CA ILE A 289 3.05 -3.21 11.73
C ILE A 289 1.57 -2.99 11.47
N MET A 290 1.20 -1.73 11.31
CA MET A 290 -0.11 -1.30 10.88
C MET A 290 -0.12 -1.25 9.35
N ILE A 291 -1.08 -1.92 8.74
CA ILE A 291 -1.44 -1.76 7.33
C ILE A 291 -2.87 -1.22 7.33
N ALA A 292 -3.07 -0.01 6.82
CA ALA A 292 -4.34 0.67 6.94
C ALA A 292 -4.77 1.31 5.63
N ASN A 293 -6.04 1.18 5.30
CA ASN A 293 -6.67 1.90 4.21
C ASN A 293 -7.25 3.21 4.76
N ASN A 294 -6.60 4.32 4.44
CA ASN A 294 -6.92 5.64 4.98
C ASN A 294 -7.16 6.63 3.84
N THR A 295 -8.23 7.43 3.94
CA THR A 295 -8.65 8.36 2.88
C THR A 295 -7.63 9.47 2.59
N GLY A 296 -6.77 9.79 3.56
CA GLY A 296 -5.71 10.80 3.41
C GLY A 296 -4.65 10.44 2.36
N ILE A 297 -4.58 9.17 1.92
CA ILE A 297 -3.66 8.72 0.88
C ILE A 297 -3.93 9.39 -0.48
N SER A 298 -5.18 9.81 -0.73
CA SER A 298 -5.59 10.59 -1.91
C SER A 298 -4.71 11.83 -2.14
N ARG A 299 -4.21 12.46 -1.07
CA ARG A 299 -3.35 13.65 -1.16
C ARG A 299 -1.96 13.35 -1.73
N VAL A 300 -1.50 12.12 -1.64
CA VAL A 300 -0.24 11.68 -2.26
C VAL A 300 -0.39 11.70 -3.77
N PHE A 301 -1.51 11.20 -4.28
CA PHE A 301 -1.82 11.22 -5.71
C PHE A 301 -2.00 12.65 -6.23
N SER A 302 -2.84 13.45 -5.57
CA SER A 302 -3.17 14.80 -6.05
C SER A 302 -1.98 15.76 -5.95
N LYS A 303 -1.40 15.91 -4.76
CA LYS A 303 -0.37 16.94 -4.52
C LYS A 303 1.01 16.54 -5.03
N ARG A 304 1.41 15.27 -4.90
CA ARG A 304 2.78 14.86 -5.26
C ARG A 304 2.90 14.42 -6.71
N ILE A 305 1.86 13.86 -7.30
CA ILE A 305 1.90 13.36 -8.68
C ILE A 305 1.14 14.29 -9.60
N ALA A 306 -0.18 14.44 -9.41
CA ALA A 306 -1.04 15.14 -10.36
C ALA A 306 -0.62 16.61 -10.56
N GLN A 307 -0.37 17.37 -9.49
CA GLN A 307 0.06 18.77 -9.61
C GLN A 307 1.39 18.93 -10.37
N LYS A 308 2.36 18.05 -10.12
CA LYS A 308 3.65 18.09 -10.82
C LYS A 308 3.52 17.67 -12.28
N TYR A 309 2.72 16.65 -12.52
CA TYR A 309 2.36 16.21 -13.86
C TYR A 309 1.71 17.36 -14.64
N ASP A 310 0.68 18.01 -14.09
CA ASP A 310 -0.06 19.09 -14.73
C ASP A 310 0.89 20.26 -15.09
N LEU A 311 1.83 20.60 -14.21
CA LEU A 311 2.85 21.62 -14.47
C LEU A 311 3.73 21.25 -15.68
N MET A 312 4.27 20.04 -15.72
CA MET A 312 5.14 19.60 -16.83
C MET A 312 4.38 19.44 -18.14
N TYR A 313 3.18 18.87 -18.07
CA TYR A 313 2.35 18.57 -19.24
C TYR A 313 1.79 19.84 -19.88
N SER A 314 1.52 20.89 -19.09
CA SER A 314 1.11 22.22 -19.61
C SER A 314 2.11 22.82 -20.61
N GLN A 315 3.40 22.48 -20.47
CA GLN A 315 4.47 22.91 -21.37
C GLN A 315 4.86 21.82 -22.39
N ARG A 316 4.14 20.69 -22.41
CA ARG A 316 4.49 19.48 -23.18
C ARG A 316 5.94 19.05 -22.97
N ALA A 317 6.50 19.31 -21.79
CA ALA A 317 7.89 19.02 -21.47
C ALA A 317 8.10 17.49 -21.48
N PHE A 318 9.15 17.03 -22.16
CA PHE A 318 9.56 15.62 -22.25
C PHE A 318 8.57 14.63 -22.90
N VAL A 319 7.38 15.06 -23.32
CA VAL A 319 6.34 14.19 -23.92
C VAL A 319 6.86 13.44 -25.17
N HIS A 320 7.71 14.09 -25.98
CA HIS A 320 8.29 13.50 -27.19
C HIS A 320 9.14 12.24 -26.92
N TRP A 321 9.72 12.09 -25.72
CA TRP A 321 10.45 10.87 -25.34
C TRP A 321 9.51 9.67 -25.21
N TYR A 322 8.27 9.88 -24.77
CA TYR A 322 7.28 8.81 -24.61
C TYR A 322 6.65 8.45 -25.95
N VAL A 323 6.20 9.46 -26.69
CA VAL A 323 5.60 9.28 -28.02
C VAL A 323 6.60 8.68 -29.02
N GLY A 324 7.88 9.06 -28.93
CA GLY A 324 8.94 8.49 -29.77
C GLY A 324 9.18 6.99 -29.54
N GLU A 325 8.68 6.43 -28.45
CA GLU A 325 8.79 5.01 -28.09
C GLU A 325 7.48 4.25 -28.35
N GLY A 326 6.57 4.85 -29.13
CA GLY A 326 5.35 4.19 -29.61
C GLY A 326 4.16 4.25 -28.65
N MET A 327 4.23 5.07 -27.61
CA MET A 327 3.09 5.40 -26.74
C MET A 327 2.21 6.47 -27.38
N GLU A 328 0.89 6.35 -27.29
CA GLU A 328 -0.01 7.40 -27.79
C GLU A 328 -0.10 8.55 -26.79
N GLU A 329 -0.12 9.80 -27.28
CA GLU A 329 -0.22 10.97 -26.40
C GLU A 329 -1.54 10.97 -25.60
N GLY A 330 -2.60 10.34 -26.11
CA GLY A 330 -3.89 10.23 -25.44
C GLY A 330 -3.83 9.48 -24.10
N GLU A 331 -2.90 8.52 -23.95
CA GLU A 331 -2.76 7.73 -22.72
C GLU A 331 -2.39 8.61 -21.50
N PHE A 332 -1.71 9.72 -21.72
CA PHE A 332 -1.42 10.69 -20.67
C PHE A 332 -2.68 11.37 -20.14
N ALA A 333 -3.64 11.67 -21.02
CA ALA A 333 -4.91 12.28 -20.62
C ALA A 333 -5.80 11.26 -19.89
N GLU A 334 -5.86 10.03 -20.39
CA GLU A 334 -6.60 8.93 -19.76
C GLU A 334 -6.10 8.62 -18.35
N ALA A 335 -4.77 8.43 -18.19
CA ALA A 335 -4.19 8.18 -16.87
C ALA A 335 -4.42 9.34 -15.89
N ARG A 336 -4.47 10.58 -16.38
CA ARG A 336 -4.76 11.78 -15.57
C ARG A 336 -6.23 11.85 -15.13
N GLU A 337 -7.13 11.48 -16.03
CA GLU A 337 -8.57 11.43 -15.76
C GLU A 337 -8.89 10.35 -14.73
N ASP A 338 -8.30 9.17 -14.87
CA ASP A 338 -8.47 8.07 -13.91
C ASP A 338 -7.97 8.39 -12.51
N LEU A 339 -6.84 9.08 -12.41
CA LEU A 339 -6.37 9.56 -11.12
C LEU A 339 -7.34 10.60 -10.51
N GLY A 340 -7.97 11.42 -11.36
CA GLY A 340 -9.03 12.34 -10.94
C GLY A 340 -10.27 11.63 -10.43
N PHE A 341 -10.68 10.52 -11.07
CA PHE A 341 -11.75 9.67 -10.57
C PHE A 341 -11.37 9.01 -9.24
N LEU A 342 -10.14 8.52 -9.10
CA LEU A 342 -9.66 7.96 -7.83
C LEU A 342 -9.71 8.98 -6.69
N GLU A 343 -9.29 10.21 -6.93
CA GLU A 343 -9.38 11.30 -5.95
C GLU A 343 -10.84 11.55 -5.53
N LYS A 344 -11.76 11.53 -6.49
CA LYS A 344 -13.19 11.67 -6.22
C LYS A 344 -13.72 10.48 -5.42
N ASP A 345 -13.37 9.25 -5.78
CA ASP A 345 -13.81 8.04 -5.07
C ASP A 345 -13.41 8.11 -3.57
N TYR A 346 -12.20 8.60 -3.26
CA TYR A 346 -11.78 8.82 -1.86
C TYR A 346 -12.55 9.93 -1.14
N LEU A 347 -12.97 10.97 -1.85
CA LEU A 347 -13.79 12.05 -1.29
C LEU A 347 -15.24 11.60 -1.07
N ASP A 348 -15.78 10.80 -1.98
CA ASP A 348 -17.14 10.28 -1.91
C ASP A 348 -17.30 9.38 -0.68
N VAL A 349 -16.30 8.56 -0.34
CA VAL A 349 -16.25 7.78 0.92
C VAL A 349 -16.36 8.64 2.19
N LEU A 350 -15.87 9.88 2.16
CA LEU A 350 -16.00 10.80 3.30
C LEU A 350 -17.40 11.43 3.39
N SER A 351 -18.09 11.52 2.24
CA SER A 351 -19.41 12.13 2.10
C SER A 351 -20.57 11.14 2.29
N GLU A 352 -20.35 9.85 2.04
CA GLU A 352 -21.33 8.79 2.28
C GLU A 352 -21.62 8.68 3.78
N GLN A 353 -22.69 9.36 4.21
CA GLN A 353 -23.44 8.96 5.38
C GLN A 353 -24.20 7.67 5.04
N PRO A 354 -24.33 6.72 5.99
CA PRO A 354 -25.15 5.55 5.77
C PRO A 354 -26.55 6.03 5.35
N ALA A 355 -26.98 5.64 4.14
CA ALA A 355 -28.40 5.67 3.83
C ALA A 355 -29.04 4.69 4.81
N ASP A 356 -29.83 5.20 5.74
CA ASP A 356 -30.71 4.39 6.57
C ASP A 356 -31.70 3.68 5.64
N ASP A 357 -31.33 2.49 5.16
CA ASP A 357 -32.26 1.51 4.58
C ASP A 357 -33.12 0.90 5.71
N ILE A 358 -33.73 1.76 6.53
CA ILE A 358 -34.95 1.42 7.26
C ILE A 358 -36.07 1.85 6.34
N ALA A 359 -36.41 0.96 5.41
CA ALA A 359 -37.77 0.96 4.90
C ALA A 359 -38.67 0.75 6.13
N ASP A 360 -39.33 1.83 6.55
CA ASP A 360 -40.50 1.77 7.42
C ASP A 360 -41.53 0.86 6.74
N ASP A 361 -41.47 -0.43 7.04
CA ASP A 361 -42.62 -1.33 6.92
C ASP A 361 -43.58 -0.89 8.04
N ASP A 362 -44.34 0.16 7.76
CA ASP A 362 -45.53 0.52 8.51
C ASP A 362 -46.55 -0.61 8.34
N ASP A 363 -46.49 -1.58 9.25
CA ASP A 363 -47.55 -2.52 9.60
C ASP A 363 -48.84 -1.74 9.89
N ALA A 364 -49.66 -1.52 8.88
CA ALA A 364 -51.05 -1.10 9.00
C ALA A 364 -51.99 -2.31 8.90
N ASP A 365 -51.80 -3.30 9.78
CA ASP A 365 -52.77 -4.37 10.01
C ASP A 365 -53.72 -3.94 11.15
N ALA A 366 -54.74 -3.16 10.79
CA ALA A 366 -55.86 -2.85 11.68
C ALA A 366 -57.13 -2.53 10.88
N ASP A 367 -57.82 -3.54 10.35
CA ASP A 367 -59.28 -3.62 10.50
C ASP A 367 -59.84 -5.01 10.15
N ALA A 368 -60.03 -5.83 11.19
CA ALA A 368 -60.91 -7.00 11.14
C ALA A 368 -62.13 -6.72 12.01
N GLY A 369 -63.00 -5.82 11.54
CA GLY A 369 -64.36 -5.63 12.04
C GLY A 369 -65.35 -6.40 11.18
N GLY A 370 -65.70 -7.62 11.60
CA GLY A 370 -66.84 -8.35 11.05
C GLY A 370 -68.16 -7.67 11.42
N ASP A 371 -69.04 -7.48 10.44
CA ASP A 371 -70.42 -7.97 10.46
C ASP A 371 -71.18 -7.52 9.20
N TYR A 372 -72.16 -8.36 8.84
CA TYR A 372 -73.40 -8.10 8.09
C TYR A 372 -73.59 -8.81 6.73
N PHE A 373 -74.42 -9.86 6.84
CA PHE A 373 -75.32 -10.54 5.90
C PHE A 373 -74.80 -11.67 5.00
#